data_AF-A0AAN0M258-F1
#
_entry.id   AF-A0AAN0M258-F1
#
_cell.length_a   1.000
_cell.length_b   1.000
_cell.length_c   1.000
_cell.angle_alpha   90.00
_cell.angle_beta   90.00
_cell.angle_gamma   90.00
#
_symmetry.space_group_name_H-M   'P 1'
#
loop_
_entity.id
_entity.type
_entity.pdbx_description
1 polymer ?
#
loop_
_entity_poly.entity_id
_entity_poly.type
_entity_poly.pdbx_seq_one_letter_code
_entity_poly.pdbx_strand_id
1 'polypeptide(L)'
;MKKILKNCLFVVALTILCGGVFPLALTGLAQLAMPHQANGSLIYAENVVVGSELVGQDFEGSDYFRGRPSRVAYNMDGNASGSGSNNYSVSDPQLEQRIVNRIEGLSLVGKDNAIPTDLVTESGSGLDPHISYESSTYSSAKNKSKYRYIGI
;
A
#
# COMPACT_ATOMS: atom_id res chain seq x y z
N MET A 1 -29.46 -41.73 10.63
CA MET A 1 -29.07 -41.59 9.21
C MET A 1 -29.70 -40.39 8.51
N LYS A 2 -31.04 -40.23 8.43
CA LYS A 2 -31.68 -39.09 7.72
C LYS A 2 -31.28 -37.68 8.22
N LYS A 3 -31.03 -37.48 9.52
CA LYS A 3 -30.57 -36.20 10.07
C LYS A 3 -29.15 -35.82 9.61
N ILE A 4 -28.24 -36.80 9.54
CA ILE A 4 -26.86 -36.60 9.11
C ILE A 4 -26.81 -36.17 7.64
N LEU A 5 -27.59 -36.83 6.78
CA LEU A 5 -27.69 -36.48 5.36
C LEU A 5 -28.19 -35.04 5.13
N LYS A 6 -29.20 -34.60 5.90
CA LYS A 6 -29.71 -33.21 5.82
C LYS A 6 -28.66 -32.18 6.23
N ASN A 7 -27.88 -32.47 7.28
CA ASN A 7 -26.82 -31.57 7.71
C ASN A 7 -25.69 -31.48 6.67
N CYS A 8 -25.28 -32.61 6.07
CA CYS A 8 -24.30 -32.60 4.99
C CYS A 8 -24.79 -31.80 3.78
N LEU A 9 -26.04 -31.98 3.38
CA LEU A 9 -26.63 -31.22 2.28
C LEU A 9 -26.65 -29.71 2.58
N PHE A 10 -26.97 -29.32 3.81
CA PHE A 10 -26.96 -27.93 4.23
C PHE A 10 -25.56 -27.30 4.15
N VAL A 11 -24.53 -28.02 4.62
CA VAL A 11 -23.13 -27.57 4.48
C VAL A 11 -22.75 -27.41 3.02
N VAL A 12 -23.05 -28.39 2.17
CA VAL A 12 -22.76 -28.30 0.72
C VAL A 12 -23.49 -27.11 0.08
N ALA A 13 -24.75 -26.89 0.41
CA ALA A 13 -25.52 -25.77 -0.08
C ALA A 13 -24.91 -24.42 0.33
N LEU A 14 -24.50 -24.27 1.59
CA LEU A 14 -23.83 -23.04 2.06
C LEU A 14 -22.45 -22.87 1.43
N THR A 15 -21.69 -23.94 1.21
CA THR A 15 -20.39 -23.85 0.53
C THR A 15 -20.56 -23.37 -0.90
N ILE A 16 -21.54 -23.89 -1.64
CA ILE A 16 -21.82 -23.46 -3.02
C ILE A 16 -22.31 -22.00 -3.03
N LEU A 17 -23.20 -21.65 -2.10
CA LEU A 17 -23.75 -20.30 -2.02
C LEU A 17 -22.66 -19.27 -1.68
N CYS A 18 -21.91 -19.48 -0.61
CA CYS A 18 -20.92 -18.52 -0.11
C CYS A 18 -19.58 -18.56 -0.87
N GLY A 19 -19.19 -19.72 -1.40
CA GLY A 19 -17.92 -19.89 -2.13
C GLY A 19 -18.03 -19.80 -3.64
N GLY A 20 -19.25 -19.89 -4.20
CA GLY A 20 -19.48 -19.84 -5.64
C GLY A 20 -20.44 -18.72 -6.04
N VAL A 21 -21.71 -18.87 -5.67
CA VAL A 21 -22.77 -17.95 -6.12
C VAL A 21 -22.50 -16.51 -5.68
N PHE A 22 -22.18 -16.31 -4.40
CA PHE A 22 -21.92 -15.00 -3.83
C PHE A 22 -20.71 -14.29 -4.47
N PRO A 23 -19.49 -14.87 -4.52
CA PRO A 23 -18.33 -14.19 -5.11
C PRO A 23 -18.50 -13.94 -6.61
N LEU A 24 -19.15 -14.84 -7.36
CA LEU A 24 -19.40 -14.65 -8.79
C LEU A 24 -20.40 -13.51 -9.05
N ALA A 25 -21.49 -13.47 -8.29
CA ALA A 25 -22.48 -12.40 -8.39
C ALA A 25 -21.84 -11.04 -8.04
N LEU A 26 -21.07 -10.98 -6.95
CA LEU A 26 -20.39 -9.75 -6.54
C LEU A 26 -19.34 -9.31 -7.57
N THR A 27 -18.56 -10.24 -8.12
CA THR A 27 -17.57 -9.95 -9.18
C THR A 27 -18.26 -9.43 -10.44
N GLY A 28 -19.35 -10.06 -10.88
CA GLY A 28 -20.12 -9.62 -12.05
C GLY A 28 -20.68 -8.21 -11.86
N LEU A 29 -21.27 -7.93 -10.69
CA LEU A 29 -21.77 -6.59 -10.37
C LEU A 29 -20.65 -5.55 -10.31
N ALA A 30 -19.51 -5.87 -9.70
CA ALA A 30 -18.37 -4.97 -9.60
C ALA A 30 -17.80 -4.63 -10.98
N GLN A 31 -17.69 -5.62 -11.89
CA GLN A 31 -17.22 -5.40 -13.25
C GLN A 31 -18.19 -4.54 -14.08
N LEU A 32 -19.50 -4.64 -13.85
CA LEU A 32 -20.50 -3.84 -14.57
C LEU A 32 -20.57 -2.39 -14.05
N ALA A 33 -20.47 -2.19 -12.73
CA ALA A 33 -20.64 -0.89 -12.11
C ALA A 33 -19.33 -0.10 -11.99
N MET A 34 -18.21 -0.78 -11.70
CA MET A 34 -16.92 -0.18 -11.33
C MET A 34 -15.74 -0.99 -11.91
N PRO A 35 -15.65 -1.16 -13.24
CA PRO A 35 -14.64 -2.02 -13.86
C PRO A 35 -13.21 -1.57 -13.54
N HIS A 36 -12.94 -0.27 -13.44
CA HIS A 36 -11.61 0.23 -13.13
C HIS A 36 -11.13 -0.21 -11.74
N GLN A 37 -11.96 -0.03 -10.71
CA GLN A 37 -11.66 -0.42 -9.33
C GLN A 37 -11.67 -1.95 -9.16
N ALA A 38 -12.60 -2.66 -9.81
CA ALA A 38 -12.68 -4.11 -9.78
C ALA A 38 -11.44 -4.80 -10.36
N ASN A 39 -10.76 -4.12 -11.30
CA ASN A 39 -9.50 -4.59 -11.89
C ASN A 39 -8.26 -3.99 -11.20
N GLY A 40 -8.40 -3.38 -10.03
CA GLY A 40 -7.29 -2.94 -9.18
C GLY A 40 -6.84 -1.48 -9.36
N SER A 41 -7.66 -0.63 -9.99
CA SER A 41 -7.36 0.79 -10.22
C SER A 41 -5.98 1.02 -10.85
N LEU A 42 -5.70 0.29 -11.93
CA LEU A 42 -4.38 0.29 -12.58
C LEU A 42 -4.13 1.61 -13.31
N ILE A 43 -2.91 2.13 -13.16
CA ILE A 43 -2.41 3.32 -13.87
C ILE A 43 -1.60 2.86 -15.07
N TYR A 44 -1.88 3.45 -16.23
CA TYR A 44 -1.21 3.15 -17.49
C TYR A 44 -0.42 4.36 -17.99
N ALA A 45 0.80 4.10 -18.47
CA ALA A 45 1.57 5.05 -19.27
C ALA A 45 1.93 4.35 -20.58
N GLU A 46 1.59 4.96 -21.72
CA GLU A 46 1.90 4.40 -23.05
C GLU A 46 1.40 2.94 -23.23
N ASN A 47 0.20 2.63 -22.70
CA ASN A 47 -0.40 1.30 -22.67
C ASN A 47 0.35 0.23 -21.85
N VAL A 48 1.36 0.63 -21.08
CA VAL A 48 2.06 -0.24 -20.11
C VAL A 48 1.51 0.03 -18.72
N VAL A 49 1.25 -1.03 -17.95
CA VAL A 49 0.88 -0.90 -16.53
C VAL A 49 2.09 -0.39 -15.77
N VAL A 50 1.96 0.78 -15.16
CA VAL A 50 3.03 1.40 -14.35
C VAL A 50 2.75 1.34 -12.86
N GLY A 51 1.53 0.97 -12.44
CA GLY A 51 1.18 0.84 -11.02
C GLY A 51 -0.33 0.76 -10.77
N SER A 52 -0.73 1.01 -9.54
CA SER A 52 -2.13 1.14 -9.09
C SER A 52 -2.26 2.40 -8.24
N GLU A 53 -3.42 3.06 -8.30
CA GLU A 53 -3.73 4.20 -7.43
C GLU A 53 -3.63 3.86 -5.93
N LEU A 54 -3.81 2.59 -5.58
CA LEU A 54 -3.93 2.13 -4.20
C LEU A 54 -2.65 1.50 -3.64
N VAL A 55 -1.59 1.39 -4.45
CA VAL A 55 -0.34 0.72 -4.07
C VAL A 55 0.83 1.66 -4.28
N GLY A 56 1.53 1.98 -3.19
CA GLY A 56 2.75 2.76 -3.24
C GLY A 56 3.90 2.02 -3.94
N GLN A 57 4.92 2.77 -4.35
CA GLN A 57 6.15 2.24 -4.92
C GLN A 57 7.34 2.85 -4.20
N ASP A 58 8.47 2.13 -4.19
CA ASP A 58 9.69 2.66 -3.63
C ASP A 58 10.37 3.61 -4.63
N PHE A 59 10.43 4.89 -4.27
CA PHE A 59 11.03 5.94 -5.09
C PHE A 59 12.30 6.48 -4.42
N GLU A 60 13.46 6.14 -4.98
CA GLU A 60 14.76 6.57 -4.45
C GLU A 60 15.37 7.78 -5.20
N GLY A 61 14.82 8.14 -6.36
CA GLY A 61 15.31 9.26 -7.17
C GLY A 61 15.03 10.64 -6.57
N SER A 62 15.95 11.59 -6.76
CA SER A 62 15.81 12.98 -6.25
C SER A 62 14.61 13.74 -6.80
N ASP A 63 14.08 13.31 -7.95
CA ASP A 63 12.99 13.95 -8.66
C ASP A 63 11.61 13.47 -8.19
N TYR A 64 11.56 12.48 -7.29
CA TYR A 64 10.34 11.90 -6.76
C TYR A 64 10.08 12.32 -5.32
N PHE A 65 8.81 12.25 -4.92
CA PHE A 65 8.45 12.33 -3.51
C PHE A 65 8.93 11.08 -2.78
N ARG A 66 9.41 11.26 -1.55
CA ARG A 66 9.74 10.14 -0.67
C ARG A 66 8.49 9.67 0.04
N GLY A 67 8.17 8.39 -0.15
CA GLY A 67 7.11 7.70 0.57
C GLY A 67 7.50 7.31 2.00
N ARG A 68 6.56 6.65 2.67
CA ARG A 68 6.78 6.06 3.99
C ARG A 68 7.77 4.90 3.88
N PRO A 69 8.54 4.59 4.93
CA PRO A 69 9.32 3.35 4.98
C PRO A 69 8.40 2.13 4.84
N SER A 70 8.87 1.10 4.13
CA SER A 70 8.15 -0.15 3.95
C SER A 70 9.04 -1.34 4.26
N ARG A 71 8.57 -2.24 5.14
CA ARG A 71 9.23 -3.53 5.40
C ARG A 71 9.30 -4.41 4.17
N VAL A 72 8.26 -4.38 3.35
CA VAL A 72 8.15 -5.20 2.13
C VAL A 72 8.75 -4.50 0.91
N ALA A 73 9.43 -3.36 1.10
CA ALA A 73 10.05 -2.56 0.05
C ALA A 73 9.09 -2.23 -1.12
N TYR A 74 7.79 -2.13 -0.82
CA TYR A 74 6.73 -2.00 -1.84
C TYR A 74 6.79 -3.06 -2.96
N ASN A 75 7.47 -4.19 -2.73
CA ASN A 75 7.74 -5.19 -3.75
C ASN A 75 6.53 -6.10 -3.92
N MET A 76 5.97 -6.09 -5.13
CA MET A 76 4.84 -6.93 -5.53
C MET A 76 5.24 -7.99 -6.57
N ASP A 77 6.54 -8.13 -6.85
CA ASP A 77 7.08 -8.82 -8.03
C ASP A 77 7.26 -10.33 -7.79
N GLY A 78 6.66 -10.89 -6.74
CA GLY A 78 6.63 -12.33 -6.46
C GLY A 78 7.73 -12.85 -5.52
N ASN A 79 8.89 -12.17 -5.44
CA ASN A 79 10.03 -12.62 -4.62
C ASN A 79 10.01 -12.12 -3.17
N ALA A 80 9.30 -11.02 -2.90
CA ALA A 80 9.08 -10.46 -1.56
C ALA A 80 7.61 -10.02 -1.37
N SER A 81 6.69 -10.65 -2.09
CA SER A 81 5.26 -10.34 -2.04
C SER A 81 4.73 -10.49 -0.62
N GLY A 82 4.34 -9.36 -0.04
CA GLY A 82 3.77 -9.31 1.29
C GLY A 82 3.04 -8.01 1.53
N SER A 83 2.12 -8.06 2.47
CA SER A 83 1.56 -6.88 3.12
C SER A 83 1.85 -7.03 4.61
N GLY A 84 2.12 -5.91 5.29
CA GLY A 84 2.37 -5.88 6.72
C GLY A 84 3.65 -5.14 7.11
N SER A 85 3.67 -4.65 8.34
CA SER A 85 4.82 -4.00 8.97
C SER A 85 5.64 -4.96 9.83
N ASN A 86 6.74 -4.46 10.42
CA ASN A 86 7.52 -5.22 11.40
C ASN A 86 6.80 -5.39 12.76
N ASN A 87 5.71 -4.66 13.02
CA ASN A 87 4.92 -4.71 14.26
C ASN A 87 5.75 -4.56 15.56
N TYR A 88 6.81 -3.74 15.49
CA TYR A 88 7.64 -3.43 16.66
C TYR A 88 6.86 -2.73 17.78
N SER A 89 7.16 -3.08 19.02
CA SER A 89 6.70 -2.32 20.20
C SER A 89 7.49 -1.04 20.37
N VAL A 90 6.95 -0.04 21.09
CA VAL A 90 7.63 1.22 21.41
C VAL A 90 8.92 1.00 22.21
N SER A 91 8.99 -0.07 23.02
CA SER A 91 10.17 -0.43 23.81
C SER A 91 11.19 -1.29 23.07
N ASP A 92 10.97 -1.60 21.79
CA ASP A 92 11.86 -2.46 21.02
C ASP A 92 13.08 -1.65 20.51
N PRO A 93 14.32 -2.06 20.83
CA PRO A 93 15.52 -1.35 20.38
C PRO A 93 15.69 -1.35 18.85
N GLN A 94 15.12 -2.33 18.13
CA GLN A 94 15.14 -2.35 16.66
C GLN A 94 14.30 -1.23 16.05
N LEU A 95 13.21 -0.82 16.72
CA LEU A 95 12.38 0.31 16.32
C LEU A 95 13.21 1.59 16.29
N GLU A 96 13.96 1.83 17.37
CA GLU A 96 14.82 3.00 17.53
C GLU A 96 15.93 3.02 16.48
N GLN A 97 16.65 1.91 16.31
CA GLN A 97 17.72 1.82 15.31
C GLN A 97 17.22 2.11 13.89
N ARG A 98 16.05 1.59 13.52
CA ARG A 98 15.46 1.83 12.20
C ARG A 98 14.99 3.27 12.01
N ILE A 99 14.52 3.94 13.08
CA ILE A 99 14.21 5.37 13.07
C ILE A 99 15.47 6.20 12.84
N VAL A 100 16.53 5.93 13.60
CA VAL A 100 17.82 6.63 13.47
C VAL A 100 18.38 6.47 12.06
N ASN A 101 18.47 5.24 11.55
CA ASN A 101 18.96 4.96 10.19
C ASN A 101 18.12 5.68 9.13
N ARG A 102 16.79 5.75 9.32
CA ARG A 102 15.90 6.44 8.38
C ARG A 102 16.12 7.96 8.40
N ILE A 103 16.30 8.54 9.58
CA ILE A 103 16.61 9.97 9.76
C ILE A 103 17.95 10.32 9.11
N GLU A 104 18.99 9.51 9.33
CA GLU A 104 20.30 9.69 8.71
C GLU A 104 20.22 9.62 7.17
N GLY A 105 19.41 8.69 6.65
CA GLY A 105 19.16 8.56 5.22
C GLY A 105 18.31 9.70 4.62
N LEU A 106 17.63 10.52 5.42
CA LEU A 106 16.95 11.73 4.99
C LEU A 106 17.97 12.87 5.01
N SER A 107 18.61 13.15 3.86
CA SER A 107 19.58 14.24 3.76
C SER A 107 18.97 15.56 4.26
N LEU A 108 19.41 16.03 5.42
CA LEU A 108 18.91 17.21 6.14
C LEU A 108 19.29 18.55 5.48
N VAL A 109 19.67 18.53 4.21
CA VAL A 109 20.25 19.71 3.55
C VAL A 109 19.18 20.80 3.41
N GLY A 110 19.28 21.80 4.29
CA GLY A 110 18.56 23.07 4.21
C GLY A 110 17.17 23.13 4.87
N LYS A 111 16.89 22.30 5.89
CA LYS A 111 15.59 22.36 6.59
C LYS A 111 15.73 22.53 8.10
N ASP A 112 15.32 23.70 8.59
CA ASP A 112 15.16 24.00 10.01
C ASP A 112 13.84 23.42 10.60
N ASN A 113 13.04 22.74 9.77
CA ASN A 113 11.75 22.18 10.16
C ASN A 113 11.91 20.75 10.69
N ALA A 114 11.08 20.41 11.69
CA ALA A 114 10.97 19.06 12.21
C ALA A 114 10.70 18.04 11.10
N ILE A 115 11.28 16.84 11.21
CA ILE A 115 11.06 15.77 10.24
C ILE A 115 9.64 15.23 10.43
N PRO A 116 8.78 15.25 9.40
CA PRO A 116 7.43 14.71 9.51
C PRO A 116 7.45 13.21 9.81
N THR A 117 6.53 12.76 10.68
CA THR A 117 6.49 11.38 11.17
C THR A 117 6.29 10.34 10.07
N ASP A 118 5.55 10.65 9.02
CA ASP A 118 5.25 9.69 7.94
C ASP A 118 6.51 9.26 7.20
N LEU A 119 7.52 10.14 7.11
CA LEU A 119 8.78 9.83 6.42
C LEU A 119 9.69 8.90 7.23
N VAL A 120 9.39 8.72 8.52
CA VAL A 120 10.20 7.98 9.48
C VAL A 120 9.48 6.71 9.97
N THR A 121 8.15 6.72 9.98
CA THR A 121 7.32 5.63 10.50
C THR A 121 6.75 4.76 9.39
N GLU A 122 6.94 3.45 9.54
CA GLU A 122 6.36 2.45 8.62
C GLU A 122 4.83 2.48 8.66
N SER A 123 4.21 2.16 7.52
CA SER A 123 2.77 1.92 7.47
C SER A 123 2.43 0.49 7.87
N GLY A 124 1.22 0.29 8.42
CA GLY A 124 0.76 -1.04 8.84
C GLY A 124 0.66 -2.04 7.69
N SER A 125 0.31 -1.58 6.49
CA SER A 125 0.24 -2.42 5.27
C SER A 125 1.60 -2.61 4.60
N GLY A 126 2.57 -1.73 4.83
CA GLY A 126 3.81 -1.68 4.05
C GLY A 126 3.62 -1.27 2.59
N LEU A 127 2.40 -0.88 2.18
CA LEU A 127 2.04 -0.60 0.78
C LEU A 127 1.36 0.76 0.59
N ASP A 128 1.39 1.59 1.63
CA ASP A 128 0.70 2.88 1.70
C ASP A 128 1.19 3.85 0.61
N PRO A 129 0.31 4.28 -0.32
CA PRO A 129 0.66 5.27 -1.33
C PRO A 129 0.57 6.72 -0.80
N HIS A 130 0.06 6.92 0.42
CA HIS A 130 -0.23 8.25 0.94
C HIS A 130 0.85 8.77 1.90
N ILE A 131 1.04 10.09 1.87
CA ILE A 131 1.83 10.85 2.84
C ILE A 131 1.08 12.14 3.16
N SER A 132 1.28 12.69 4.37
CA SER A 132 0.72 14.00 4.71
C SER A 132 1.26 15.11 3.81
N TYR A 133 0.52 16.21 3.75
CA TYR A 133 0.94 17.42 3.05
C TYR A 133 2.29 17.96 3.58
N GLU A 134 2.53 17.85 4.89
CA GLU A 134 3.79 18.25 5.51
C GLU A 134 4.96 17.38 4.99
N SER A 135 4.79 16.06 4.94
CA SER A 135 5.79 15.15 4.36
C SER A 135 6.04 15.40 2.87
N SER A 136 4.98 15.73 2.12
CA SER A 136 5.08 16.08 0.70
C SER A 136 5.90 17.35 0.50
N THR A 137 5.57 18.44 1.20
CA THR A 137 6.31 19.72 1.12
C THR A 137 7.73 19.59 1.63
N TYR A 138 7.96 18.80 2.68
CA TYR A 138 9.30 18.43 3.14
C TYR A 138 10.06 17.76 2.00
N SER A 139 9.55 16.69 1.40
CA SER A 139 10.26 15.97 0.32
C SER A 139 10.47 16.83 -0.94
N SER A 140 9.51 17.69 -1.28
CA SER A 140 9.52 18.51 -2.49
C SER A 140 10.48 19.70 -2.47
N ALA A 141 10.93 20.16 -1.30
CA ALA A 141 11.84 21.30 -1.20
C ALA A 141 13.18 21.10 -1.93
N LYS A 142 13.53 19.86 -2.30
CA LYS A 142 14.75 19.52 -3.05
C LYS A 142 14.64 19.81 -4.55
N ASN A 143 13.44 19.91 -5.12
CA ASN A 143 13.26 19.96 -6.58
C ASN A 143 12.05 20.81 -7.00
N LYS A 144 12.20 22.14 -6.86
CA LYS A 144 11.17 23.16 -7.21
C LYS A 144 10.76 23.21 -8.69
N SER A 145 11.39 22.45 -9.59
CA SER A 145 11.25 22.65 -11.04
C SER A 145 10.24 21.73 -11.74
N LYS A 146 9.66 20.73 -11.08
CA LYS A 146 8.85 19.73 -11.79
C LYS A 146 7.72 19.16 -10.94
N TYR A 147 6.92 20.03 -10.33
CA TYR A 147 5.72 19.62 -9.62
C TYR A 147 4.68 19.06 -10.59
N ARG A 148 4.62 17.73 -10.72
CA ARG A 148 3.43 17.05 -11.22
C ARG A 148 2.58 16.76 -9.99
N TYR A 149 1.65 17.67 -9.69
CA TYR A 149 0.58 17.41 -8.74
C TYR A 149 -0.14 16.14 -9.21
N ILE A 150 0.10 15.02 -8.54
CA ILE A 150 -0.79 13.86 -8.61
C ILE A 150 -1.79 14.11 -7.49
N GLY A 151 -2.71 15.02 -7.77
CA GLY A 151 -3.95 15.10 -7.00
C GLY A 151 -4.77 13.88 -7.34
N ILE A 152 -5.11 13.12 -6.31
CA ILE A 152 -6.27 12.22 -6.36
C ILE A 152 -7.50 13.11 -6.18
#